data_AF-A0A7V6YI53-F1
#
_entry.id   AF-A0A7V6YI53-F1
#
_cell.length_a   1.000
_cell.length_b   1.000
_cell.length_c   1.000
_cell.angle_alpha   90.00
_cell.angle_beta   90.00
_cell.angle_gamma   90.00
#
_symmetry.space_group_name_H-M   'P 1'
#
loop_
_entity.id
_entity.type
_entity.pdbx_description
1 polymer ?
#
loop_
_entity_poly.entity_id
_entity_poly.type
_entity_poly.pdbx_seq_one_letter_code
_entity_poly.pdbx_strand_id
1 'polypeptide(L)'
;QDLCRRAKLHPEQIICYCTATRAEEVAAAILQGAKSPEEVSFLTGARTGCKVECIQPILRLLEAAGIKPEPPKDGWQWYGRTVTVWEIPEEVKRKYASRGFYFEEDIKLLDRVVAAPVQGRREGHASAN
;
A
#
# COMPACT_ATOMS: atom_id res chain seq x y z
N GLN A 1 -9.12 5.50 7.70
CA GLN A 1 -7.70 5.89 7.74
C GLN A 1 -6.78 4.76 8.20
N ASP A 2 -7.26 3.84 9.03
CA ASP A 2 -6.46 2.72 9.53
C ASP A 2 -5.98 1.74 8.44
N LEU A 3 -6.78 1.49 7.38
CA LEU A 3 -6.44 0.51 6.33
C LEU A 3 -5.10 0.78 5.64
N CYS A 4 -4.80 2.01 5.24
CA CYS A 4 -3.53 2.35 4.60
C CYS A 4 -2.34 2.03 5.51
N ARG A 5 -2.43 2.41 6.79
CA ARG A 5 -1.35 2.21 7.76
C ARG A 5 -1.14 0.73 8.09
N ARG A 6 -2.22 -0.07 8.18
CA ARG A 6 -2.13 -1.53 8.28
C ARG A 6 -1.46 -2.15 7.05
N ALA A 7 -1.68 -1.58 5.87
CA ALA A 7 -0.96 -1.92 4.65
C ALA A 7 0.45 -1.28 4.56
N LYS A 8 1.00 -0.67 5.63
CA LYS A 8 2.28 0.08 5.62
C LYS A 8 2.40 1.09 4.47
N LEU A 9 1.31 1.82 4.19
CA LEU A 9 1.28 2.92 3.24
C LEU A 9 0.83 4.18 3.97
N HIS A 10 1.51 5.30 3.70
CA HIS A 10 0.98 6.60 4.12
C HIS A 10 -0.28 6.90 3.28
N PRO A 11 -1.39 7.42 3.87
CA PRO A 11 -2.62 7.69 3.12
C PRO A 11 -2.43 8.56 1.86
N GLU A 12 -1.54 9.55 1.94
CA GLU A 12 -1.24 10.47 0.82
C GLU A 12 -0.18 9.96 -0.16
N GLN A 13 0.39 8.77 0.08
CA GLN A 13 1.38 8.20 -0.81
C GLN A 13 0.75 7.92 -2.18
N ILE A 14 1.36 8.43 -3.25
CA ILE A 14 0.99 8.06 -4.62
C ILE A 14 1.37 6.60 -4.82
N ILE A 15 0.39 5.77 -5.16
CA ILE A 15 0.62 4.36 -5.46
C ILE A 15 0.51 4.06 -6.96
N CYS A 16 -0.22 4.89 -7.72
CA CYS A 16 -0.24 4.82 -9.18
C CYS A 16 0.26 6.12 -9.78
N TYR A 17 1.50 6.13 -10.28
CA TYR A 17 2.09 7.31 -10.90
C TYR A 17 1.44 7.68 -12.23
N CYS A 18 0.86 6.73 -12.96
CA CYS A 18 0.20 7.00 -14.24
C CYS A 18 -1.07 7.85 -14.10
N THR A 19 -1.80 7.69 -12.99
CA THR A 19 -3.08 8.38 -12.72
C THR A 19 -3.02 9.27 -11.49
N ALA A 20 -1.84 9.42 -10.89
CA ALA A 20 -1.62 10.11 -9.61
C ALA A 20 -2.49 9.60 -8.45
N THR A 21 -3.01 8.37 -8.52
CA THR A 21 -3.89 7.81 -7.49
C THR A 21 -3.13 7.54 -6.19
N ARG A 22 -3.68 8.03 -5.08
CA ARG A 22 -3.15 7.89 -3.71
C ARG A 22 -3.65 6.63 -3.04
N ALA A 23 -2.93 6.20 -2.00
CA ALA A 23 -3.30 5.02 -1.19
C ALA A 23 -4.68 5.16 -0.54
N GLU A 24 -5.05 6.37 -0.09
CA GLU A 24 -6.36 6.61 0.53
C GLU A 24 -7.54 6.46 -0.42
N GLU A 25 -7.36 6.75 -1.71
CA GLU A 25 -8.40 6.59 -2.73
C GLU A 25 -8.69 5.11 -2.99
N VAL A 26 -7.63 4.30 -3.08
CA VAL A 26 -7.79 2.83 -3.20
C VAL A 26 -8.36 2.24 -1.91
N ALA A 27 -7.91 2.69 -0.74
CA ALA A 27 -8.50 2.27 0.53
C ALA A 27 -10.00 2.62 0.60
N ALA A 28 -10.40 3.80 0.13
CA ALA A 28 -11.80 4.20 0.06
C ALA A 28 -12.61 3.29 -0.88
N ALA A 29 -12.08 2.94 -2.06
CA ALA A 29 -12.71 2.01 -2.98
C ALA A 29 -12.92 0.61 -2.35
N ILE A 30 -11.93 0.11 -1.62
CA ILE A 30 -12.04 -1.18 -0.90
C ILE A 30 -13.10 -1.11 0.21
N LEU A 31 -13.12 -0.02 0.98
CA LEU A 31 -14.14 0.20 2.02
C LEU A 31 -15.55 0.35 1.44
N GLN A 32 -15.68 0.79 0.19
CA GLN A 32 -16.94 0.85 -0.55
C GLN A 32 -17.33 -0.48 -1.21
N GLY A 33 -16.51 -1.52 -1.09
CA GLY A 33 -16.85 -2.88 -1.50
C GLY A 33 -16.01 -3.46 -2.63
N ALA A 34 -14.97 -2.77 -3.11
CA ALA A 34 -14.04 -3.37 -4.07
C ALA A 34 -13.25 -4.54 -3.45
N LYS A 35 -13.24 -5.68 -4.14
CA LYS A 35 -12.62 -6.95 -3.72
C LYS A 35 -11.56 -7.46 -4.69
N SER A 36 -11.33 -6.76 -5.80
CA SER A 36 -10.31 -7.11 -6.78
C SER A 36 -9.54 -5.88 -7.28
N PRO A 37 -8.31 -6.07 -7.79
CA PRO A 37 -7.59 -5.04 -8.54
C PRO A 37 -8.40 -4.43 -9.68
N GLU A 38 -9.24 -5.19 -10.38
CA GLU A 38 -10.08 -4.70 -11.47
C GLU A 38 -11.20 -3.78 -10.96
N GLU A 39 -11.85 -4.12 -9.84
CA GLU A 39 -12.85 -3.25 -9.22
C GLU A 39 -12.21 -1.97 -8.66
N VAL A 40 -11.02 -2.06 -8.07
CA VAL A 40 -10.22 -0.90 -7.68
C VAL A 40 -9.91 -0.03 -8.92
N SER A 41 -9.50 -0.64 -10.02
CA SER A 41 -9.24 0.07 -11.29
C SER A 41 -10.48 0.80 -11.79
N PHE A 42 -11.65 0.14 -11.75
CA PHE A 42 -12.91 0.73 -12.17
C PHE A 42 -13.28 1.96 -11.34
N LEU A 43 -13.09 1.92 -10.02
CA LEU A 43 -13.48 3.00 -9.12
C LEU A 43 -12.47 4.15 -9.01
N THR A 44 -11.19 3.90 -9.27
CA THR A 44 -10.11 4.87 -8.98
C THR A 44 -9.26 5.26 -10.19
N GLY A 45 -9.39 4.54 -11.30
CA GLY A 45 -8.51 4.69 -12.46
C GLY A 45 -7.12 4.08 -12.29
N ALA A 46 -6.73 3.60 -11.10
CA ALA A 46 -5.45 2.93 -10.90
C ALA A 46 -5.30 1.72 -11.85
N ARG A 47 -4.07 1.45 -12.32
CA ARG A 47 -3.78 0.41 -13.35
C ARG A 47 -4.41 0.64 -14.73
N THR A 48 -4.76 1.86 -15.12
CA THR A 48 -5.18 2.17 -16.51
C THR A 48 -4.03 2.59 -17.43
N GLY A 49 -2.87 2.94 -16.85
CA GLY A 49 -1.63 3.22 -17.59
C GLY A 49 -0.71 2.00 -17.72
N CYS A 50 0.40 1.96 -16.97
CA CYS A 50 1.42 0.90 -17.08
C CYS A 50 0.97 -0.48 -16.57
N LYS A 51 0.00 -0.52 -15.65
CA LYS A 51 -0.56 -1.73 -15.01
C LYS A 51 0.39 -2.57 -14.13
N VAL A 52 1.70 -2.28 -14.15
CA VAL A 52 2.75 -3.07 -13.46
C VAL A 52 3.05 -2.54 -12.06
N GLU A 53 3.34 -1.24 -11.90
CA GLU A 53 3.92 -0.72 -10.64
C GLU A 53 2.93 -0.70 -9.47
N CYS A 54 1.68 -0.33 -9.75
CA CYS A 54 0.66 -0.08 -8.74
C CYS A 54 -0.12 -1.33 -8.29
N ILE A 55 0.07 -2.48 -8.94
CA ILE A 55 -0.63 -3.72 -8.55
C ILE A 55 -0.21 -4.18 -7.16
N GLN A 56 1.07 -4.10 -6.81
CA GLN A 56 1.59 -4.55 -5.52
C GLN A 56 0.99 -3.79 -4.33
N PRO A 57 0.96 -2.43 -4.32
CA PRO A 57 0.31 -1.71 -3.23
C PRO A 57 -1.22 -1.94 -3.19
N ILE A 58 -1.88 -2.16 -4.33
CA ILE A 58 -3.31 -2.53 -4.37
C ILE A 58 -3.55 -3.89 -3.70
N LEU A 59 -2.76 -4.92 -4.04
CA LEU A 59 -2.85 -6.24 -3.42
C LEU A 59 -2.60 -6.16 -1.91
N ARG A 60 -1.62 -5.36 -1.49
CA ARG A 60 -1.30 -5.14 -0.08
C ARG A 60 -2.44 -4.46 0.69
N LEU A 61 -3.16 -3.52 0.07
CA LEU A 61 -4.35 -2.90 0.65
C LEU A 61 -5.53 -3.87 0.74
N LEU A 62 -5.74 -4.73 -0.27
CA LEU A 62 -6.75 -5.78 -0.25
C LEU A 62 -6.46 -6.80 0.87
N GLU A 63 -5.22 -7.28 0.97
CA GLU A 63 -4.79 -8.20 2.05
C GLU A 63 -4.99 -7.56 3.43
N ALA A 64 -4.62 -6.29 3.60
CA ALA A 64 -4.87 -5.56 4.84
C ALA A 64 -6.37 -5.43 5.14
N ALA A 65 -7.25 -5.41 4.15
CA ALA A 65 -8.69 -5.46 4.35
C ALA A 65 -9.24 -6.87 4.64
N GLY A 66 -8.37 -7.88 4.74
CA GLY A 66 -8.76 -9.29 4.92
C GLY A 66 -9.22 -9.96 3.63
N ILE A 67 -8.99 -9.32 2.47
CA ILE A 67 -9.37 -9.82 1.16
C ILE A 67 -8.15 -10.52 0.56
N LYS A 68 -8.31 -11.79 0.17
CA LYS A 68 -7.29 -12.57 -0.53
C LYS A 68 -7.71 -12.71 -1.99
N PRO A 69 -7.39 -11.73 -2.84
CA PRO A 69 -7.80 -11.79 -4.23
C PRO A 69 -6.97 -12.87 -4.94
N GLU A 70 -7.61 -13.68 -5.78
CA GLU A 70 -6.93 -14.66 -6.63
C GLU A 70 -6.89 -14.15 -8.07
N PRO A 71 -5.75 -14.30 -8.78
CA PRO A 71 -5.66 -13.93 -10.18
C PRO A 71 -6.76 -14.64 -11.00
N PRO A 72 -7.43 -13.94 -11.93
CA PRO A 72 -8.35 -14.58 -12.86
C PRO A 72 -7.63 -15.69 -13.62
N LYS A 73 -8.27 -16.84 -13.83
CA LYS A 73 -7.66 -18.03 -14.48
C LYS A 73 -6.99 -17.72 -15.82
N ASP A 74 -7.57 -16.79 -16.59
CA ASP A 74 -7.08 -16.38 -17.91
C ASP A 74 -6.48 -14.95 -17.91
N GLY A 75 -6.24 -14.39 -16.72
CA GLY A 75 -5.69 -13.05 -16.51
C GLY A 75 -4.17 -13.06 -16.39
N TRP A 76 -3.50 -12.12 -17.06
CA TRP A 76 -2.04 -12.09 -17.16
C TRP A 76 -1.35 -10.91 -16.43
N GLN A 77 -2.12 -9.99 -15.82
CA GLN A 77 -1.59 -8.72 -15.29
C GLN A 77 -1.68 -8.58 -13.76
N TRP A 78 -1.58 -9.69 -13.04
CA TRP A 78 -1.46 -9.70 -11.59
C TRP A 78 -0.04 -10.10 -11.21
N TYR A 79 0.84 -9.11 -11.13
CA TYR A 79 2.14 -9.32 -10.51
C TYR A 79 1.91 -9.45 -9.01
N GLY A 80 2.26 -10.61 -8.45
CA GLY A 80 2.02 -10.94 -7.05
C GLY A 80 2.75 -10.01 -6.09
N ARG A 81 2.50 -10.21 -4.80
CA ARG A 81 3.11 -9.40 -3.76
C ARG A 81 4.63 -9.64 -3.69
N THR A 82 5.41 -8.57 -3.76
CA THR A 82 6.85 -8.62 -3.49
C THR A 82 7.12 -8.56 -1.99
N VAL A 83 8.18 -9.25 -1.57
CA VAL A 83 8.70 -9.18 -0.19
C VAL A 83 9.19 -7.76 0.07
N THR A 84 8.77 -7.20 1.20
CA THR A 84 9.21 -5.87 1.67
C THR A 84 10.13 -5.98 2.88
N VAL A 85 10.79 -4.88 3.26
CA VAL A 85 11.77 -4.88 4.36
C VAL A 85 11.19 -5.42 5.69
N TRP A 86 9.90 -5.22 5.92
CA TRP A 86 9.19 -5.69 7.12
C TRP A 86 9.01 -7.21 7.17
N GLU A 87 9.27 -7.90 6.07
CA GLU A 87 8.95 -9.32 5.88
C GLU A 87 10.20 -10.16 5.61
N ILE A 88 11.36 -9.51 5.54
CA ILE A 88 12.64 -10.20 5.40
C ILE A 88 12.90 -10.99 6.70
N PRO A 89 13.15 -12.31 6.62
CA PRO A 89 13.47 -13.11 7.80
C PRO A 89 14.75 -12.65 8.51
N GLU A 90 14.82 -12.82 9.83
CA GLU A 90 15.97 -12.41 10.64
C GLU A 90 17.27 -13.11 10.25
N GLU A 91 17.22 -14.37 9.80
CA GLU A 91 18.40 -15.04 9.27
C GLU A 91 18.94 -14.38 8.00
N VAL A 92 18.06 -13.86 7.14
CA VAL A 92 18.45 -13.13 5.93
C VAL A 92 19.04 -11.78 6.33
N LYS A 93 18.40 -11.04 7.25
CA LYS A 93 18.95 -9.77 7.74
C LYS A 93 20.36 -9.92 8.28
N ARG A 94 20.58 -10.88 9.19
CA ARG A 94 21.91 -11.16 9.76
C ARG A 94 22.96 -11.54 8.71
N LYS A 95 22.57 -12.34 7.70
CA LYS A 95 23.47 -12.76 6.62
C LYS A 95 23.96 -11.58 5.77
N TYR A 96 23.12 -10.57 5.57
CA TYR A 96 23.40 -9.45 4.66
C TYR A 96 23.75 -8.13 5.37
N ALA A 97 23.56 -8.01 6.68
CA ALA A 97 23.87 -6.80 7.46
C ALA A 97 25.32 -6.34 7.28
N SER A 98 26.28 -7.27 7.25
CA SER A 98 27.71 -6.95 7.04
C SER A 98 28.06 -6.52 5.62
N ARG A 99 27.13 -6.62 4.66
CA ARG A 99 27.32 -6.27 3.24
C ARG A 99 26.82 -4.87 2.88
N GLY A 100 26.52 -4.04 3.90
CA GLY A 100 26.07 -2.66 3.72
C GLY A 100 24.56 -2.50 3.57
N PHE A 101 23.77 -3.50 3.99
CA PHE A 101 22.31 -3.38 4.10
C PHE A 101 21.92 -2.95 5.52
N TYR A 102 21.14 -1.88 5.64
CA TYR A 102 20.74 -1.25 6.90
C TYR A 102 19.25 -1.51 7.20
N PHE A 103 18.87 -2.79 7.31
CA PHE A 103 17.46 -3.19 7.38
C PHE A 103 16.71 -2.52 8.53
N GLU A 104 17.34 -2.40 9.70
CA GLU A 104 16.77 -1.82 10.90
C GLU A 104 16.55 -0.31 10.75
N GLU A 105 17.53 0.41 10.17
CA GLU A 105 17.42 1.83 9.86
C GLU A 105 16.36 2.09 8.80
N ASP A 106 16.29 1.24 7.76
CA ASP A 106 15.29 1.30 6.69
C ASP A 106 13.88 1.09 7.25
N ILE A 107 13.69 0.10 8.13
CA ILE A 107 12.41 -0.13 8.83
C ILE A 107 12.03 1.10 9.64
N LYS A 108 12.96 1.66 10.44
CA LYS A 108 12.70 2.88 11.24
C LYS A 108 12.32 4.06 10.35
N LEU A 109 12.99 4.25 9.21
CA LEU A 109 12.66 5.31 8.27
C LEU A 109 11.27 5.10 7.66
N LEU A 110 10.99 3.91 7.15
CA LEU A 110 9.72 3.63 6.49
C LEU A 110 8.54 3.65 7.47
N ASP A 111 8.72 3.19 8.72
CA ASP A 111 7.70 3.32 9.76
C ASP A 111 7.43 4.79 10.10
N ARG A 112 8.45 5.68 10.09
CA ARG A 112 8.24 7.13 10.22
C ARG A 112 7.44 7.71 9.04
N VAL A 113 7.71 7.27 7.81
CA VAL A 113 6.95 7.70 6.62
C VAL A 113 5.49 7.26 6.73
N VAL A 114 5.25 6.00 7.09
CA VAL A 114 3.89 5.48 7.30
C VAL A 114 3.19 6.25 8.43
N ALA A 115 3.91 6.61 9.49
CA ALA A 115 3.40 7.31 10.66
C ALA A 115 3.18 8.82 10.45
N ALA A 116 3.73 9.42 9.38
CA ALA A 116 3.67 10.85 9.16
C ALA A 116 2.23 11.42 9.21
N PRO A 117 2.08 12.70 9.61
CA PRO A 117 0.79 13.38 9.57
C PRO A 117 0.39 13.67 8.11
N VAL A 118 -0.90 13.53 7.83
CA VAL A 118 -1.50 13.88 6.54
C VAL A 118 -1.47 15.41 6.38
N GLN A 119 -1.03 15.90 5.22
CA GLN A 119 -0.97 17.32 4.92
C GLN A 119 -2.39 17.88 4.68
N GLY A 120 -2.67 19.08 5.19
CA GLY A 120 -3.87 19.85 4.81
C GLY A 120 -5.20 19.43 5.45
N ARG A 121 -5.29 18.34 6.22
CA ARG A 121 -6.42 18.16 7.17
C ARG A 121 -6.08 18.91 8.45
N ARG A 122 -6.68 20.11 8.64
CA ARG A 122 -6.79 20.69 9.99
C ARG A 122 -7.39 19.61 10.87
N GLU A 123 -6.72 19.27 11.96
CA GLU A 123 -7.37 18.54 13.05
C GLU A 123 -8.67 19.29 13.34
N GLY A 124 -9.78 18.56 13.26
CA GLY A 124 -11.09 19.14 13.45
C GLY A 124 -11.08 20.00 14.70
N HIS A 125 -11.59 21.22 14.56
CA HIS A 125 -12.06 22.00 15.69
C HIS A 125 -12.85 21.03 16.56
N ALA A 126 -12.32 20.70 17.74
CA ALA A 126 -13.12 20.08 18.77
C ALA A 126 -14.23 21.09 19.05
N SER A 127 -15.41 20.89 18.46
CA SER A 127 -16.60 21.59 18.90
C SER A 127 -16.81 21.13 20.33
N ALA A 128 -16.37 21.97 21.27
CA ALA A 128 -16.86 21.97 22.62
C ALA A 128 -18.39 22.18 22.52
N ASN A 129 -19.14 21.12 22.79
CA ASN A 129 -20.50 21.24 23.31
C ASN A 129 -20.42 21.07 24.83
#